data_AF-A0A8W8K560-F1
#
_entry.id   AF-A0A8W8K560-F1
#
_cell.length_a   1.000
_cell.length_b   1.000
_cell.length_c   1.000
_cell.angle_alpha   90.00
_cell.angle_beta   90.00
_cell.angle_gamma   90.00
#
_symmetry.space_group_name_H-M   'P 1'
#
loop_
_entity.id
_entity.type
_entity.pdbx_description
1 polymer ?
#
loop_
_entity_poly.entity_id
_entity_poly.type
_entity_poly.pdbx_seq_one_letter_code
_entity_poly.pdbx_strand_id
1 'polypeptide(L)'
;MDEDEHLNKRHRNGGAQNSTADNQMKDSHDRRVSDLIFCLCYILNENGEPKGPIVKTLKSRHKGPVEDGVTTINLGPLCRKLGLAWLMTDPNLWCVKDICGWVCAIFTWLLVLYAEYVVNFVMLLHNPNTTWSIVNGLIFQFFAFMAVASHVRCMLTDPGAVPKGNATQENIKRLNLADGQVVFKCPKCVSIKPDRAHHCSVCQRCIKKMDHHCPWVNNCVGESNQKFFVLFTMYICIISFHALYMSIHHFITCVGREWKTCSGVSPPATTVFLIFLIFEALLFGIFTAIMCGTQVSAICSDETGIESLKNDDSHQKKGYWLSLKATFGHPFSWKWFSPFSTPKFAYSKSYLHCV
;
A
#
# COMPACT_ATOMS: atom_id res chain seq x y z
N MET A 1 43.72 -1.92 78.70
CA MET A 1 44.03 -1.20 77.45
C MET A 1 42.83 -0.30 77.16
N ASP A 2 42.40 0.49 78.14
CA ASP A 2 43.06 1.69 78.72
C ASP A 2 42.92 2.84 77.71
N GLU A 3 42.00 3.78 77.98
CA GLU A 3 42.30 5.14 78.50
C GLU A 3 42.62 6.06 77.30
N ASP A 4 41.98 7.20 77.03
CA ASP A 4 41.53 8.30 77.90
C ASP A 4 40.27 8.95 77.25
N GLU A 5 39.12 9.07 77.93
CA GLU A 5 38.82 10.04 78.99
C GLU A 5 38.93 11.51 78.52
N HIS A 6 37.81 12.14 78.16
CA HIS A 6 37.14 13.09 79.07
C HIS A 6 38.14 13.98 79.84
N LEU A 7 38.42 15.20 79.36
CA LEU A 7 38.65 16.43 80.16
C LEU A 7 39.40 17.48 79.33
N ASN A 8 38.65 18.34 78.63
CA ASN A 8 38.96 19.76 78.77
C ASN A 8 37.69 20.60 78.75
N LYS A 9 37.18 20.77 79.96
CA LYS A 9 36.23 21.80 80.37
C LYS A 9 36.86 23.18 80.17
N ARG A 10 36.01 24.12 79.75
CA ARG A 10 36.00 25.55 80.15
C ARG A 10 37.07 26.45 79.53
N HIS A 11 36.65 27.17 78.51
CA HIS A 11 36.67 28.64 78.40
C HIS A 11 35.66 29.01 77.30
N ARG A 12 34.79 30.03 77.31
CA ARG A 12 34.34 31.08 78.24
C ARG A 12 32.98 31.54 77.64
N ASN A 13 31.87 31.32 78.34
CA ASN A 13 30.98 32.35 78.91
C ASN A 13 30.87 33.70 78.16
N GLY A 14 29.64 34.08 77.79
CA GLY A 14 29.11 35.44 77.98
C GLY A 14 28.42 36.10 76.79
N GLY A 15 27.12 36.40 76.91
CA GLY A 15 26.38 37.41 76.12
C GLY A 15 25.03 36.93 75.57
N ALA A 16 23.96 36.91 76.37
CA ALA A 16 22.87 37.91 76.38
C ALA A 16 22.01 37.90 75.10
N GLN A 17 20.87 37.20 75.06
CA GLN A 17 19.54 37.74 75.42
C GLN A 17 19.42 39.25 75.23
N ASN A 18 18.89 39.69 74.08
CA ASN A 18 17.84 40.73 74.02
C ASN A 18 17.39 41.01 72.57
N SER A 19 16.15 41.52 72.50
CA SER A 19 15.49 42.23 71.40
C SER A 19 14.79 41.43 70.29
N THR A 20 13.78 40.69 70.71
CA THR A 20 12.49 40.42 70.02
C THR A 20 11.70 41.69 69.61
N ALA A 21 12.36 42.82 69.31
CA ALA A 21 11.69 44.10 69.08
C ALA A 21 12.40 45.01 68.07
N ASP A 22 13.44 44.53 67.38
CA ASP A 22 14.05 45.27 66.29
C ASP A 22 13.55 44.75 64.94
N ASN A 23 12.56 45.49 64.44
CA ASN A 23 12.29 45.68 63.03
C ASN A 23 11.61 44.48 62.35
N GLN A 24 10.30 44.23 62.46
CA GLN A 24 9.17 45.16 62.21
C GLN A 24 9.39 46.27 61.15
N MET A 25 10.56 46.27 60.49
CA MET A 25 10.97 47.16 59.41
C MET A 25 11.88 46.40 58.39
N LYS A 26 11.80 45.06 58.35
CA LYS A 26 12.01 44.25 57.13
C LYS A 26 10.68 43.88 56.46
N ASP A 27 9.58 44.34 57.05
CA ASP A 27 8.20 44.08 56.66
C ASP A 27 7.76 44.87 55.41
N SER A 28 8.62 45.73 54.85
CA SER A 28 8.31 46.53 53.64
C SER A 28 9.12 46.15 52.41
N HIS A 29 10.06 45.20 52.51
CA HIS A 29 10.97 44.84 51.42
C HIS A 29 10.91 43.37 50.96
N ASP A 30 10.20 42.49 51.69
CA ASP A 30 9.86 41.12 51.23
C ASP A 30 8.42 41.01 50.66
N ARG A 31 7.71 42.15 50.58
CA ARG A 31 6.40 42.32 49.92
C ARG A 31 6.49 42.45 48.39
N ARG A 32 7.66 42.20 47.78
CA ARG A 32 7.87 42.20 46.32
C ARG A 32 8.41 40.88 45.76
N VAL A 33 8.45 39.82 46.58
CA VAL A 33 8.73 38.45 46.14
C VAL A 33 7.49 37.53 46.28
N SER A 34 6.49 37.95 47.08
CA SER A 34 5.24 37.19 47.25
C SER A 34 4.19 37.43 46.15
N ASP A 35 4.31 38.50 45.35
CA ASP A 35 3.33 38.85 44.29
C ASP A 35 3.64 38.18 42.93
N LEU A 36 4.84 37.59 42.76
CA LEU A 36 5.14 36.74 41.59
C LEU A 36 4.73 35.27 41.79
N ILE A 37 4.55 34.83 43.04
CA ILE A 37 4.09 33.48 43.38
C ILE A 37 2.55 33.40 43.41
N PHE A 38 1.87 34.48 43.76
CA PHE A 38 0.40 34.57 43.70
C PHE A 38 -0.16 34.56 42.26
N CYS A 39 0.65 34.94 41.26
CA CYS A 39 0.26 34.92 39.85
C CYS A 39 0.37 33.52 39.21
N LEU A 40 1.04 32.56 39.85
CA LEU A 40 1.16 31.16 39.39
C LEU A 40 0.13 30.22 40.04
N CYS A 41 -0.47 30.60 41.17
CA CYS A 41 -1.51 29.82 41.84
C CYS A 41 -2.95 30.24 41.48
N TYR A 42 -3.15 31.37 40.80
CA TYR A 42 -4.49 31.82 40.36
C TYR A 42 -4.88 31.37 38.94
N ILE A 43 -3.99 30.70 38.19
CA ILE A 43 -4.32 30.06 36.90
C ILE A 43 -4.16 28.55 37.01
N LEU A 44 -4.69 28.00 38.12
CA LEU A 44 -5.07 26.60 38.23
C LEU A 44 -6.44 26.53 38.92
N ASN A 45 -7.51 27.08 38.32
CA ASN A 45 -8.86 26.56 38.54
C ASN A 45 -9.93 27.09 37.55
N GLU A 46 -9.95 26.57 36.33
CA GLU A 46 -11.22 26.15 35.71
C GLU A 46 -10.99 24.72 35.20
N ASN A 47 -11.31 23.73 36.03
CA ASN A 47 -12.61 23.04 36.07
C ASN A 47 -12.89 22.23 34.80
N GLY A 48 -12.64 20.93 34.92
CA GLY A 48 -13.28 19.90 34.10
C GLY A 48 -12.32 18.90 33.49
N GLU A 49 -11.61 18.11 34.29
CA GLU A 49 -11.18 16.80 33.78
C GLU A 49 -12.42 15.90 33.65
N PRO A 50 -12.79 15.42 32.46
CA PRO A 50 -13.65 14.26 32.39
C PRO A 50 -12.80 13.06 32.80
N LYS A 51 -13.14 12.47 33.95
CA LYS A 51 -12.72 11.11 34.31
C LYS A 51 -13.38 10.14 33.32
N GLY A 52 -12.68 9.83 32.23
CA GLY A 52 -13.06 8.89 31.15
C GLY A 52 -11.80 8.31 30.48
N PRO A 53 -11.87 7.20 29.72
CA PRO A 53 -10.75 6.27 29.58
C PRO A 53 -9.60 6.79 28.71
N ILE A 54 -8.41 6.33 29.10
CA ILE A 54 -7.12 6.74 28.58
C ILE A 54 -6.97 6.36 27.10
N VAL A 55 -7.09 7.33 26.19
CA VAL A 55 -6.52 7.22 24.83
C VAL A 55 -4.99 7.31 24.96
N LYS A 56 -4.31 6.16 24.98
CA LYS A 56 -2.84 6.11 24.96
C LYS A 56 -2.32 6.60 23.61
N THR A 57 -2.00 7.89 23.52
CA THR A 57 -1.29 8.46 22.39
C THR A 57 0.20 8.16 22.53
N LEU A 58 0.72 7.20 21.74
CA LEU A 58 2.16 7.04 21.57
C LEU A 58 2.73 8.34 20.97
N LYS A 59 3.61 9.04 21.72
CA LYS A 59 4.33 10.22 21.23
C LYS A 59 5.24 9.81 20.07
N SER A 60 4.98 10.35 18.88
CA SER A 60 5.88 10.17 17.73
C SER A 60 7.13 11.03 17.92
N ARG A 61 8.32 10.44 17.78
CA ARG A 61 9.61 11.10 17.98
C ARG A 61 10.30 11.47 16.65
N HIS A 62 9.54 11.74 15.58
CA HIS A 62 10.12 12.04 14.28
C HIS A 62 10.48 13.53 14.15
N LYS A 63 11.77 13.82 13.95
CA LYS A 63 12.29 15.14 13.56
C LYS A 63 12.96 14.99 12.19
N GLY A 64 12.26 15.38 11.12
CA GLY A 64 12.75 15.34 9.74
C GLY A 64 11.59 15.41 8.72
N PRO A 65 11.82 15.89 7.48
CA PRO A 65 10.79 15.87 6.43
C PRO A 65 10.36 14.43 6.11
N VAL A 66 9.06 14.21 5.92
CA VAL A 66 8.50 12.87 5.66
C VAL A 66 8.77 12.48 4.21
N GLU A 67 9.81 11.67 3.98
CA GLU A 67 10.16 11.17 2.64
C GLU A 67 8.97 10.48 1.96
N ASP A 68 8.78 10.77 0.67
CA ASP A 68 7.74 10.16 -0.15
C ASP A 68 8.34 9.33 -1.27
N GLY A 69 8.14 8.01 -1.15
CA GLY A 69 8.51 7.03 -2.16
C GLY A 69 7.59 7.07 -3.38
N VAL A 70 6.66 8.02 -3.45
CA VAL A 70 5.67 8.14 -4.52
C VAL A 70 5.68 9.54 -5.11
N THR A 71 5.42 9.61 -6.42
CA THR A 71 5.08 10.84 -7.14
C THR A 71 3.65 10.73 -7.66
N THR A 72 2.86 11.79 -7.50
CA THR A 72 1.54 11.89 -8.14
C THR A 72 1.64 12.86 -9.31
N ILE A 73 1.27 12.41 -10.51
CA ILE A 73 1.31 13.22 -11.73
C ILE A 73 -0.12 13.57 -12.14
N ASN A 74 -0.47 14.86 -12.13
CA ASN A 74 -1.78 15.31 -12.54
C ASN A 74 -1.83 15.56 -14.06
N LEU A 75 -2.51 14.67 -14.78
CA LEU A 75 -2.71 14.77 -16.23
C LEU A 75 -3.91 15.65 -16.63
N GLY A 76 -4.66 16.18 -15.67
CA GLY A 76 -5.88 16.95 -15.91
C GLY A 76 -5.69 18.12 -16.89
N PRO A 77 -4.65 18.97 -16.74
CA PRO A 77 -4.36 20.04 -17.69
C PRO A 77 -4.12 19.53 -19.12
N LEU A 78 -3.33 18.46 -19.27
CA LEU A 78 -3.03 17.86 -20.57
C LEU A 78 -4.29 17.30 -21.23
N CYS A 79 -5.11 16.58 -20.47
CA CYS A 79 -6.33 15.95 -20.99
C CYS A 79 -7.40 16.97 -21.35
N ARG A 80 -7.51 18.08 -20.60
CA ARG A 80 -8.36 19.21 -21.02
C ARG A 80 -7.84 19.83 -22.33
N LYS A 81 -6.53 20.02 -22.47
CA LYS A 81 -5.92 20.56 -23.69
C LYS A 81 -6.15 19.68 -24.92
N LEU A 82 -6.16 18.36 -24.73
CA LEU A 82 -6.37 17.37 -25.81
C LEU A 82 -7.84 16.99 -26.03
N GLY A 83 -8.79 17.55 -25.27
CA GLY A 83 -10.21 17.15 -25.34
C GLY A 83 -10.49 15.72 -24.83
N LEU A 84 -9.55 15.12 -24.09
CA LEU A 84 -9.62 13.75 -23.57
C LEU A 84 -10.06 13.69 -22.10
N ALA A 85 -10.53 14.80 -21.53
CA ALA A 85 -10.94 14.86 -20.12
C ALA A 85 -12.07 13.87 -19.76
N TRP A 86 -12.91 13.51 -20.74
CA TRP A 86 -13.99 12.51 -20.56
C TRP A 86 -13.48 11.07 -20.50
N LEU A 87 -12.25 10.80 -20.96
CA LEU A 87 -11.67 9.46 -21.05
C LEU A 87 -11.09 8.98 -19.71
N MET A 88 -10.75 9.88 -18.79
CA MET A 88 -10.16 9.53 -17.50
C MET A 88 -11.04 9.95 -16.33
N THR A 89 -11.40 8.97 -15.51
CA THR A 89 -12.21 9.16 -14.29
C THR A 89 -11.40 9.77 -13.14
N ASP A 90 -10.08 9.55 -13.10
CA ASP A 90 -9.14 10.21 -12.19
C ASP A 90 -7.91 10.65 -13.01
N PRO A 91 -7.58 11.96 -13.05
CA PRO A 91 -6.43 12.46 -13.79
C PRO A 91 -5.09 12.27 -13.07
N ASN A 92 -5.08 11.77 -11.84
CA ASN A 92 -3.87 11.62 -11.05
C ASN A 92 -3.25 10.22 -11.24
N LEU A 93 -2.05 10.16 -11.80
CA LEU A 93 -1.26 8.94 -11.86
C LEU A 93 -0.43 8.77 -10.59
N TRP A 94 -0.48 7.58 -10.01
CA TRP A 94 0.31 7.17 -8.86
C TRP A 94 1.57 6.43 -9.31
N CYS A 95 2.75 6.98 -9.03
CA CYS A 95 4.02 6.39 -9.48
C CYS A 95 4.96 6.14 -8.30
N VAL A 96 5.32 4.88 -8.04
CA VAL A 96 6.31 4.53 -7.01
C VAL A 96 7.74 4.69 -7.53
N LYS A 97 8.63 5.25 -6.70
CA LYS A 97 10.05 5.50 -6.97
C LYS A 97 10.91 4.31 -6.57
N ASP A 98 10.49 3.10 -6.92
CA ASP A 98 11.23 1.87 -6.64
C ASP A 98 12.01 1.45 -7.89
N ILE A 99 13.34 1.53 -7.83
CA ILE A 99 14.23 1.18 -8.96
C ILE A 99 14.05 -0.30 -9.33
N CYS A 100 13.96 -1.18 -8.34
CA CYS A 100 13.73 -2.61 -8.56
C CYS A 100 12.37 -2.82 -9.25
N GLY A 101 11.34 -2.13 -8.76
CA GLY A 101 10.01 -2.17 -9.36
C GLY A 101 9.98 -1.71 -10.82
N TRP A 102 10.68 -0.62 -11.17
CA TRP A 102 10.79 -0.17 -12.57
C TRP A 102 11.47 -1.21 -13.46
N VAL A 103 12.56 -1.83 -13.00
CA VAL A 103 13.24 -2.89 -13.74
C VAL A 103 12.31 -4.08 -13.97
N CYS A 104 11.59 -4.53 -12.93
CA CYS A 104 10.62 -5.63 -13.04
C CYS A 104 9.46 -5.28 -13.99
N ALA A 105 8.95 -4.05 -13.96
CA ALA A 105 7.88 -3.61 -14.86
C ALA A 105 8.33 -3.60 -16.33
N ILE A 106 9.51 -3.05 -16.62
CA ILE A 106 10.10 -3.06 -17.97
C ILE A 106 10.31 -4.50 -18.44
N PHE A 107 10.87 -5.36 -17.58
CA PHE A 107 11.08 -6.76 -17.91
C PHE A 107 9.77 -7.50 -18.20
N THR A 108 8.71 -7.20 -17.44
CA THR A 108 7.36 -7.72 -17.72
C THR A 108 6.89 -7.36 -19.13
N TRP A 109 7.08 -6.11 -19.55
CA TRP A 109 6.69 -5.67 -20.89
C TRP A 109 7.54 -6.32 -21.99
N LEU A 110 8.84 -6.52 -21.75
CA LEU A 110 9.72 -7.22 -22.70
C LEU A 110 9.31 -8.69 -22.87
N LEU A 111 8.91 -9.38 -21.80
CA LEU A 111 8.39 -10.75 -21.87
C LEU A 111 7.12 -10.82 -22.72
N VAL A 112 6.14 -9.94 -22.45
CA VAL A 112 4.91 -9.87 -23.25
C VAL A 112 5.22 -9.57 -24.73
N LEU A 113 6.14 -8.63 -25.01
CA LEU A 113 6.56 -8.33 -26.39
C LEU A 113 7.27 -9.49 -27.07
N TYR A 114 8.07 -10.26 -26.32
CA TYR A 114 8.71 -11.47 -26.84
C TYR A 114 7.66 -12.54 -27.18
N ALA A 115 6.69 -12.78 -26.30
CA ALA A 115 5.60 -13.70 -26.57
C ALA A 115 4.77 -13.27 -27.80
N GLU A 116 4.44 -11.98 -27.91
CA GLU A 116 3.80 -11.39 -29.10
C GLU A 116 4.62 -11.65 -30.38
N TYR A 117 5.94 -11.44 -30.32
CA TYR A 117 6.81 -11.67 -31.47
C TYR A 117 6.76 -13.14 -31.94
N VAL A 118 6.95 -14.08 -31.01
CA VAL A 118 6.99 -15.51 -31.34
C VAL A 118 5.62 -16.00 -31.81
N VAL A 119 4.53 -15.63 -31.13
CA VAL A 119 3.18 -16.07 -31.51
C VAL A 119 2.80 -15.53 -32.89
N ASN A 120 2.93 -14.23 -33.14
CA ASN A 120 2.44 -13.65 -34.38
C ASN A 120 3.37 -13.93 -35.57
N PHE A 121 4.67 -13.68 -35.43
CA PHE A 121 5.59 -13.69 -36.57
C PHE A 121 6.23 -15.07 -36.82
N VAL A 122 6.46 -15.85 -35.76
CA VAL A 122 7.07 -17.18 -35.91
C VAL A 122 5.99 -18.24 -36.16
N MET A 123 4.88 -18.22 -35.42
CA MET A 123 3.86 -19.28 -35.51
C MET A 123 2.68 -18.97 -36.44
N LEU A 124 2.07 -17.79 -36.34
CA LEU A 124 0.80 -17.50 -37.03
C LEU A 124 0.97 -17.02 -38.47
N LEU A 125 1.93 -16.14 -38.74
CA LEU A 125 2.13 -15.53 -40.06
C LEU A 125 2.40 -16.56 -41.17
N HIS A 126 3.05 -17.68 -40.83
CA HIS A 126 3.46 -18.73 -41.77
C HIS A 126 2.56 -19.97 -41.72
N ASN A 127 1.46 -19.93 -40.94
CA ASN A 127 0.54 -21.06 -40.88
C ASN A 127 -0.29 -21.14 -42.17
N PRO A 128 -0.41 -22.32 -42.82
CA PRO A 128 -1.18 -22.47 -44.05
C PRO A 128 -2.69 -22.24 -43.87
N ASN A 129 -3.21 -22.39 -42.64
CA ASN A 129 -4.62 -22.15 -42.35
C ASN A 129 -4.84 -20.70 -41.88
N THR A 130 -5.16 -19.82 -42.81
CA THR A 130 -5.37 -18.39 -42.54
C THR A 130 -6.47 -18.13 -41.51
N THR A 131 -7.58 -18.88 -41.56
CA THR A 131 -8.68 -18.74 -40.59
C THR A 131 -8.21 -19.09 -39.17
N TRP A 132 -7.44 -20.16 -39.03
CA TRP A 132 -6.81 -20.55 -37.76
C TRP A 132 -5.92 -19.43 -37.22
N SER A 133 -5.08 -18.84 -38.07
CA SER A 133 -4.18 -17.76 -37.68
C SER A 133 -4.90 -16.50 -37.26
N ILE A 134 -5.92 -16.08 -38.02
CA ILE A 134 -6.69 -14.87 -37.69
C ILE A 134 -7.42 -15.06 -36.36
N VAL A 135 -8.11 -16.19 -36.17
CA VAL A 135 -8.87 -16.43 -34.93
C VAL A 135 -7.96 -16.47 -33.72
N ASN A 136 -6.88 -17.25 -33.74
CA ASN A 136 -5.97 -17.35 -32.61
C ASN A 136 -5.17 -16.06 -32.39
N GLY A 137 -4.79 -15.35 -33.45
CA GLY A 137 -4.12 -14.05 -33.35
C GLY A 137 -5.01 -12.99 -32.69
N LEU A 138 -6.29 -12.92 -33.08
CA LEU A 138 -7.25 -12.01 -32.45
C LEU A 138 -7.48 -12.34 -30.97
N ILE A 139 -7.59 -13.63 -30.62
CA ILE A 139 -7.73 -14.08 -29.23
C ILE A 139 -6.50 -13.70 -28.41
N PHE A 140 -5.31 -14.01 -28.89
CA PHE A 140 -4.06 -13.72 -28.19
C PHE A 140 -3.89 -12.21 -28.01
N GLN A 141 -4.10 -11.43 -29.07
CA GLN A 141 -3.95 -9.97 -29.03
C GLN A 141 -4.94 -9.32 -28.07
N PHE A 142 -6.19 -9.80 -28.03
CA PHE A 142 -7.20 -9.31 -27.10
C PHE A 142 -6.76 -9.52 -25.65
N PHE A 143 -6.35 -10.74 -25.29
CA PHE A 143 -5.94 -11.02 -23.91
C PHE A 143 -4.62 -10.37 -23.53
N ALA A 144 -3.65 -10.27 -24.44
CA ALA A 144 -2.40 -9.55 -24.20
C ALA A 144 -2.64 -8.06 -23.97
N PHE A 145 -3.51 -7.43 -24.77
CA PHE A 145 -3.93 -6.05 -24.54
C PHE A 145 -4.59 -5.88 -23.16
N MET A 146 -5.48 -6.79 -22.79
CA MET A 146 -6.14 -6.78 -21.47
C MET A 146 -5.16 -6.99 -20.33
N ALA A 147 -4.13 -7.84 -20.50
CA ALA A 147 -3.07 -8.06 -19.53
C ALA A 147 -2.24 -6.79 -19.30
N VAL A 148 -1.76 -6.17 -20.39
CA VAL A 148 -0.97 -4.92 -20.33
C VAL A 148 -1.81 -3.78 -19.75
N ALA A 149 -3.07 -3.63 -20.18
CA ALA A 149 -3.97 -2.62 -19.62
C ALA A 149 -4.20 -2.83 -18.12
N SER A 150 -4.40 -4.07 -17.67
CA SER A 150 -4.56 -4.40 -16.25
C SER A 150 -3.28 -4.13 -15.45
N HIS A 151 -2.12 -4.47 -16.00
CA HIS A 151 -0.81 -4.21 -15.41
C HIS A 151 -0.58 -2.72 -15.21
N VAL A 152 -0.74 -1.92 -16.27
CA VAL A 152 -0.58 -0.46 -16.23
C VAL A 152 -1.56 0.17 -15.25
N ARG A 153 -2.82 -0.30 -15.21
CA ARG A 153 -3.80 0.18 -14.22
C ARG A 153 -3.40 -0.18 -12.79
N CYS A 154 -2.91 -1.39 -12.53
CA CYS A 154 -2.43 -1.79 -11.20
C CYS A 154 -1.23 -0.94 -10.75
N MET A 155 -0.30 -0.69 -11.68
CA MET A 155 0.91 0.10 -11.46
C MET A 155 0.61 1.57 -11.16
N LEU A 156 -0.31 2.18 -11.91
CA LEU A 156 -0.54 3.63 -11.89
C LEU A 156 -1.73 4.09 -11.03
N THR A 157 -2.46 3.17 -10.39
CA THR A 157 -3.57 3.49 -9.49
C THR A 157 -3.07 3.59 -8.05
N ASP A 158 -3.53 4.61 -7.31
CA ASP A 158 -3.32 4.69 -5.85
C ASP A 158 -3.90 3.42 -5.19
N PRO A 159 -3.08 2.61 -4.49
CA PRO A 159 -3.54 1.36 -3.88
C PRO A 159 -4.47 1.57 -2.67
N GLY A 160 -4.70 2.82 -2.27
CA GLY A 160 -5.51 3.18 -1.10
C GLY A 160 -4.64 3.81 0.00
N ALA A 161 -3.75 4.72 -0.38
CA ALA A 161 -2.82 5.36 0.53
C ALA A 161 -3.52 6.25 1.55
N VAL A 162 -3.09 6.13 2.80
CA VAL A 162 -3.56 6.97 3.92
C VAL A 162 -2.83 8.32 3.86
N PRO A 163 -3.55 9.46 3.97
CA PRO A 163 -2.92 10.78 4.01
C PRO A 163 -1.90 10.90 5.15
N LYS A 164 -0.70 11.39 4.84
CA LYS A 164 0.34 11.71 5.83
C LYS A 164 -0.09 12.88 6.71
N GLY A 165 0.42 12.92 7.94
CA GLY A 165 0.16 14.03 8.86
C GLY A 165 -1.31 14.14 9.33
N ASN A 166 -2.17 13.19 8.98
CA ASN A 166 -3.58 13.24 9.37
C ASN A 166 -3.81 12.95 10.86
N ALA A 167 -2.76 12.63 11.64
CA ALA A 167 -2.84 12.41 13.08
C ALA A 167 -2.92 13.71 13.92
N THR A 168 -3.74 14.67 13.48
CA THR A 168 -4.04 15.90 14.23
C THR A 168 -5.02 15.61 15.36
N GLN A 169 -4.99 16.43 16.42
CA GLN A 169 -5.97 16.32 17.51
C GLN A 169 -7.40 16.47 17.02
N GLU A 170 -7.61 17.34 16.03
CA GLU A 170 -8.91 17.54 15.39
C GLU A 170 -9.40 16.27 14.70
N ASN A 171 -8.57 15.62 13.88
CA ASN A 171 -8.94 14.38 13.21
C ASN A 171 -9.19 13.24 14.19
N ILE A 172 -8.44 13.17 15.30
CA ILE A 172 -8.68 12.18 16.34
C ILE A 172 -10.05 12.43 17.01
N LYS A 173 -10.39 13.69 17.31
CA LYS A 173 -11.71 14.04 17.87
C LYS A 173 -12.85 13.69 16.89
N ARG A 174 -12.65 13.90 15.59
CA ARG A 174 -13.62 13.55 14.54
C ARG A 174 -13.90 12.05 14.43
N LEU A 175 -13.07 11.18 15.00
CA LEU A 175 -13.33 9.74 15.01
C LEU A 175 -14.50 9.35 15.94
N ASN A 176 -14.98 10.25 16.82
CA ASN A 176 -16.07 9.99 17.78
C ASN A 176 -15.92 8.64 18.51
N LEU A 177 -14.70 8.38 18.98
CA LEU A 177 -14.34 7.10 19.58
C LEU A 177 -15.07 6.88 20.89
N ALA A 178 -15.50 5.63 21.12
CA ALA A 178 -16.01 5.23 22.41
C ALA A 178 -14.89 5.26 23.45
N ASP A 179 -15.29 5.55 24.68
CA ASP A 179 -14.45 5.52 25.86
C ASP A 179 -13.70 4.18 25.97
N GLY A 180 -12.37 4.22 25.79
CA GLY A 180 -11.48 3.05 25.85
C GLY A 180 -10.98 2.53 24.49
N GLN A 181 -11.43 3.07 23.36
CA GLN A 181 -10.91 2.70 22.05
C GLN A 181 -9.48 3.19 21.81
N VAL A 182 -8.63 2.29 21.33
CA VAL A 182 -7.21 2.56 21.02
C VAL A 182 -7.08 2.99 19.56
N VAL A 183 -6.43 4.14 19.32
CA VAL A 183 -6.09 4.59 17.97
C VAL A 183 -4.65 4.24 17.65
N PHE A 184 -4.46 3.40 16.63
CA PHE A 184 -3.13 3.12 16.12
C PHE A 184 -2.63 4.28 15.26
N LYS A 185 -1.36 4.65 15.44
CA LYS A 185 -0.70 5.68 14.65
C LYS A 185 0.54 5.11 13.97
N CYS A 186 0.78 5.52 12.73
CA CYS A 186 2.04 5.26 12.07
C CYS A 186 3.06 6.35 12.45
N PRO A 187 4.18 6.01 13.10
CA PRO A 187 5.19 7.00 13.47
C PRO A 187 5.95 7.56 12.26
N LYS A 188 6.05 6.78 11.17
CA LYS A 188 6.74 7.18 9.93
C LYS A 188 5.90 8.15 9.09
N CYS A 189 4.61 7.86 8.93
CA CYS A 189 3.70 8.71 8.14
C CYS A 189 3.05 9.83 8.98
N VAL A 190 3.20 9.79 10.31
CA VAL A 190 2.47 10.66 11.26
C VAL A 190 0.97 10.65 10.97
N SER A 191 0.43 9.45 10.72
CA SER A 191 -0.95 9.25 10.33
C SER A 191 -1.70 8.35 11.29
N ILE A 192 -2.99 8.60 11.48
CA ILE A 192 -3.94 7.66 12.06
C ILE A 192 -3.98 6.48 11.11
N LYS A 193 -3.71 5.29 11.65
CA LYS A 193 -3.67 4.04 10.91
C LYS A 193 -5.09 3.46 10.93
N PRO A 194 -5.82 3.48 9.80
CA PRO A 194 -7.11 2.80 9.71
C PRO A 194 -6.94 1.31 9.97
N ASP A 195 -8.05 0.65 10.28
CA ASP A 195 -8.04 -0.80 10.43
C ASP A 195 -7.52 -1.49 9.16
N ARG A 196 -6.79 -2.59 9.33
CA ARG A 196 -6.16 -3.37 8.24
C ARG A 196 -5.18 -2.59 7.34
N ALA A 197 -4.84 -1.35 7.68
CA ALA A 197 -3.81 -0.62 6.95
C ALA A 197 -2.42 -1.11 7.37
N HIS A 198 -1.42 -1.06 6.50
CA HIS A 198 -0.02 -1.35 6.87
C HIS A 198 0.93 -0.35 6.21
N HIS A 199 2.05 -0.06 6.87
CA HIS A 199 3.08 0.83 6.33
C HIS A 199 4.02 0.05 5.42
N CYS A 200 4.09 0.43 4.14
CA CYS A 200 5.09 -0.08 3.22
C CYS A 200 6.33 0.82 3.25
N SER A 201 7.49 0.25 3.55
CA SER A 201 8.78 0.96 3.56
C SER A 201 9.29 1.30 2.16
N VAL A 202 8.82 0.63 1.11
CA VAL A 202 9.20 0.97 -0.27
C VAL A 202 8.40 2.19 -0.73
N CYS A 203 7.07 2.15 -0.60
CA CYS A 203 6.22 3.29 -0.96
C CYS A 203 6.33 4.46 0.03
N GLN A 204 6.80 4.25 1.26
CA GLN A 204 6.80 5.25 2.36
C GLN A 204 5.40 5.79 2.66
N ARG A 205 4.39 4.93 2.54
CA ARG A 205 2.97 5.24 2.76
C ARG A 205 2.30 4.10 3.52
N CYS A 206 1.31 4.45 4.35
CA CYS A 206 0.35 3.46 4.86
C CYS A 206 -0.68 3.16 3.78
N ILE A 207 -0.92 1.90 3.48
CA ILE A 207 -1.87 1.45 2.46
C ILE A 207 -3.02 0.73 3.16
N LYS A 208 -4.28 1.08 2.82
CA LYS A 208 -5.48 0.43 3.35
C LYS A 208 -5.64 -0.99 2.78
N LYS A 209 -6.06 -1.93 3.63
CA LYS A 209 -6.17 -3.36 3.29
C LYS A 209 -4.95 -3.83 2.49
N MET A 210 -3.76 -3.49 3.01
CA MET A 210 -2.50 -3.77 2.31
C MET A 210 -2.31 -5.28 2.24
N ASP A 211 -2.12 -5.78 1.02
CA ASP A 211 -1.81 -7.18 0.79
C ASP A 211 -0.29 -7.38 0.73
N HIS A 212 0.37 -6.79 -0.26
CA HIS A 212 1.83 -6.82 -0.37
C HIS A 212 2.37 -5.68 -1.24
N HIS A 213 3.69 -5.46 -1.19
CA HIS A 213 4.39 -4.67 -2.21
C HIS A 213 4.86 -5.60 -3.32
N CYS A 214 4.49 -5.33 -4.56
CA CYS A 214 4.82 -6.18 -5.69
C CYS A 214 5.74 -5.44 -6.66
N PRO A 215 7.02 -5.85 -6.76
CA PRO A 215 7.97 -5.24 -7.70
C PRO A 215 7.50 -5.36 -9.16
N TRP A 216 6.84 -6.46 -9.53
CA TRP A 216 6.36 -6.72 -10.90
C TRP A 216 5.33 -5.72 -11.41
N VAL A 217 4.58 -5.07 -10.52
CA VAL A 217 3.66 -3.98 -10.86
C VAL A 217 4.16 -2.62 -10.36
N ASN A 218 5.39 -2.56 -9.82
CA ASN A 218 6.00 -1.38 -9.21
C ASN A 218 5.04 -0.60 -8.28
N ASN A 219 4.25 -1.32 -7.48
CA ASN A 219 3.26 -0.72 -6.60
C ASN A 219 2.89 -1.67 -5.46
N CYS A 220 2.29 -1.12 -4.41
CA CYS A 220 1.55 -1.93 -3.44
C CYS A 220 0.26 -2.45 -4.06
N VAL A 221 -0.15 -3.64 -3.67
CA VAL A 221 -1.50 -4.18 -3.89
C VAL A 221 -2.29 -3.92 -2.62
N GLY A 222 -3.38 -3.16 -2.75
CA GLY A 222 -4.26 -2.77 -1.66
C GLY A 222 -5.70 -2.62 -2.12
N GLU A 223 -6.56 -2.09 -1.25
CA GLU A 223 -8.00 -2.00 -1.46
C GLU A 223 -8.39 -1.43 -2.84
N SER A 224 -7.73 -0.35 -3.28
CA SER A 224 -8.17 0.43 -4.44
C SER A 224 -7.62 -0.07 -5.78
N ASN A 225 -6.64 -0.98 -5.79
CA ASN A 225 -6.08 -1.55 -7.02
C ASN A 225 -6.07 -3.09 -7.07
N GLN A 226 -6.54 -3.78 -6.02
CA GLN A 226 -6.58 -5.26 -5.96
C GLN A 226 -7.28 -5.88 -7.17
N LYS A 227 -8.38 -5.29 -7.66
CA LYS A 227 -9.06 -5.73 -8.89
C LYS A 227 -8.10 -5.83 -10.08
N PHE A 228 -7.32 -4.78 -10.33
CA PHE A 228 -6.43 -4.72 -11.48
C PHE A 228 -5.29 -5.74 -11.35
N PHE A 229 -4.82 -5.99 -10.13
CA PHE A 229 -3.85 -7.05 -9.87
C PHE A 229 -4.41 -8.45 -10.22
N VAL A 230 -5.63 -8.78 -9.77
CA VAL A 230 -6.28 -10.06 -10.10
C VAL A 230 -6.45 -10.21 -11.61
N LEU A 231 -6.94 -9.17 -12.29
CA LEU A 231 -7.11 -9.19 -13.75
C LEU A 231 -5.78 -9.36 -14.47
N PHE A 232 -4.73 -8.67 -14.05
CA PHE A 232 -3.39 -8.85 -14.61
C PHE A 232 -2.91 -10.30 -14.49
N THR A 233 -2.97 -10.89 -13.29
CA THR A 233 -2.53 -12.28 -13.10
C THR A 233 -3.40 -13.28 -13.87
N MET A 234 -4.71 -13.04 -13.96
CA MET A 234 -5.64 -13.88 -14.72
C MET A 234 -5.33 -13.83 -16.22
N TYR A 235 -5.11 -12.63 -16.78
CA TYR A 235 -4.86 -12.48 -18.21
C TYR A 235 -3.48 -12.97 -18.63
N ILE A 236 -2.44 -12.80 -17.80
CA ILE A 236 -1.13 -13.44 -18.05
C ILE A 236 -1.28 -14.97 -18.05
N CYS A 237 -1.98 -15.53 -17.07
CA CYS A 237 -2.24 -16.97 -17.01
C CYS A 237 -2.93 -17.48 -18.29
N ILE A 238 -3.97 -16.78 -18.77
CA ILE A 238 -4.68 -17.13 -20.01
C ILE A 238 -3.76 -17.09 -21.23
N ILE A 239 -2.99 -16.01 -21.43
CA ILE A 239 -2.10 -15.92 -22.60
C ILE A 239 -0.94 -16.92 -22.52
N SER A 240 -0.44 -17.25 -21.33
CA SER A 240 0.59 -18.27 -21.15
C SER A 240 0.08 -19.66 -21.55
N PHE A 241 -1.09 -20.07 -21.08
CA PHE A 241 -1.68 -21.35 -21.48
C PHE A 241 -2.05 -21.39 -22.97
N HIS A 242 -2.53 -20.27 -23.53
CA HIS A 242 -2.77 -20.16 -24.97
C HIS A 242 -1.47 -20.27 -25.78
N ALA A 243 -0.39 -19.61 -25.35
CA ALA A 243 0.93 -19.72 -25.98
C ALA A 243 1.50 -21.15 -25.93
N LEU A 244 1.30 -21.88 -24.82
CA LEU A 244 1.67 -23.31 -24.73
C LEU A 244 0.89 -24.16 -25.72
N TYR A 245 -0.43 -23.98 -25.76
CA TYR A 245 -1.28 -24.66 -26.71
C TYR A 245 -0.84 -24.40 -28.16
N MET A 246 -0.60 -23.14 -28.50
CA MET A 246 -0.13 -22.73 -29.83
C MET A 246 1.25 -23.32 -30.17
N SER A 247 2.17 -23.36 -29.21
CA SER A 247 3.51 -23.93 -29.39
C SER A 247 3.44 -25.44 -29.66
N ILE A 248 2.60 -26.17 -28.93
CA ILE A 248 2.36 -27.60 -29.15
C ILE A 248 1.72 -27.84 -30.52
N HIS A 249 0.69 -27.06 -30.87
CA HIS A 249 0.04 -27.16 -32.18
C HIS A 249 1.02 -26.90 -33.33
N HIS A 250 1.85 -25.86 -33.21
CA HIS A 250 2.88 -25.53 -34.19
C HIS A 250 3.89 -26.68 -34.34
N PHE A 251 4.38 -27.22 -33.22
CA PHE A 251 5.30 -28.37 -33.24
C PHE A 251 4.69 -29.58 -33.95
N ILE A 252 3.46 -29.97 -33.60
CA ILE A 252 2.75 -31.11 -34.22
C ILE A 252 2.48 -30.88 -35.71
N THR A 253 2.17 -29.65 -36.12
CA THR A 253 1.88 -29.35 -37.54
C THR A 253 3.15 -29.39 -38.39
N CYS A 254 4.29 -29.02 -37.80
CA CYS A 254 5.55 -28.87 -38.53
C CYS A 254 6.49 -30.06 -38.39
N VAL A 255 6.27 -30.95 -37.41
CA VAL A 255 6.99 -32.22 -37.35
C VAL A 255 6.65 -33.07 -38.58
N GLY A 256 7.65 -33.37 -39.40
CA GLY A 256 7.49 -34.14 -40.64
C GLY A 256 7.15 -33.33 -41.90
N ARG A 257 7.05 -31.99 -41.83
CA ARG A 257 6.96 -31.11 -43.01
C ARG A 257 8.30 -30.45 -43.32
N GLU A 258 8.46 -29.92 -44.53
CA GLU A 258 9.58 -29.03 -44.83
C GLU A 258 9.50 -27.76 -43.99
N TRP A 259 10.37 -27.63 -42.99
CA TRP A 259 10.31 -26.56 -41.99
C TRP A 259 10.39 -25.13 -42.59
N LYS A 260 10.96 -24.99 -43.79
CA LYS A 260 10.98 -23.72 -44.55
C LYS A 260 9.58 -23.21 -44.88
N THR A 261 8.56 -24.07 -44.88
CA THR A 261 7.16 -23.70 -45.09
C THR A 261 6.44 -23.32 -43.80
N CYS A 262 7.07 -23.55 -42.64
CA CYS A 262 6.46 -23.39 -41.31
C CYS A 262 6.85 -22.09 -40.60
N SER A 263 7.99 -21.48 -40.95
CA SER A 263 8.46 -20.23 -40.36
C SER A 263 9.37 -19.46 -41.29
N GLY A 264 9.33 -18.13 -41.23
CA GLY A 264 10.21 -17.23 -42.01
C GLY A 264 11.66 -17.17 -41.51
N VAL A 265 11.99 -17.88 -40.43
CA VAL A 265 13.35 -17.99 -39.87
C VAL A 265 13.90 -19.41 -40.00
N SER A 266 15.22 -19.58 -39.81
CA SER A 266 15.86 -20.89 -39.92
C SER A 266 15.30 -21.90 -38.89
N PRO A 267 15.25 -23.20 -39.20
CA PRO A 267 14.69 -24.20 -38.29
C PRO A 267 15.29 -24.20 -36.87
N PRO A 268 16.63 -24.13 -36.71
CA PRO A 268 17.21 -24.05 -35.37
C PRO A 268 16.77 -22.81 -34.59
N ALA A 269 16.65 -21.66 -35.26
CA ALA A 269 16.20 -20.42 -34.62
C ALA A 269 14.74 -20.54 -34.16
N THR A 270 13.85 -21.10 -34.99
CA THR A 270 12.45 -21.37 -34.62
C THR A 270 12.37 -22.25 -33.38
N THR A 271 13.14 -23.34 -33.33
CA THR A 271 13.18 -24.24 -32.16
C THR A 271 13.62 -23.51 -30.91
N VAL A 272 14.67 -22.68 -30.99
CA VAL A 272 15.15 -21.88 -29.85
C VAL A 272 14.07 -20.90 -29.36
N PHE A 273 13.39 -20.19 -30.26
CA PHE A 273 12.30 -19.28 -29.88
C PHE A 273 11.16 -20.00 -29.17
N LEU A 274 10.75 -21.18 -29.67
CA LEU A 274 9.71 -21.99 -29.06
C LEU A 274 10.11 -22.52 -27.69
N ILE A 275 11.35 -22.97 -27.51
CA ILE A 275 11.83 -23.45 -26.20
C ILE A 275 11.75 -22.33 -25.16
N PHE A 276 12.23 -21.14 -25.48
CA PHE A 276 12.16 -20.00 -24.57
C PHE A 276 10.71 -19.56 -24.29
N LEU A 277 9.84 -19.56 -25.31
CA LEU A 277 8.43 -19.24 -25.13
C LEU A 277 7.73 -20.28 -24.22
N ILE A 278 7.99 -21.57 -24.41
CA ILE A 278 7.43 -22.63 -23.57
C ILE A 278 7.93 -22.49 -22.13
N PHE A 279 9.24 -22.23 -21.93
CA PHE A 279 9.80 -22.01 -20.60
C PHE A 279 9.17 -20.80 -19.91
N GLU A 280 9.07 -19.67 -20.61
CA GLU A 280 8.42 -18.47 -20.12
C GLU A 280 6.96 -18.73 -19.74
N ALA A 281 6.20 -19.36 -20.64
CA ALA A 281 4.78 -19.62 -20.46
C ALA A 281 4.52 -20.62 -19.32
N LEU A 282 5.37 -21.63 -19.11
CA LEU A 282 5.26 -22.53 -17.96
C LEU A 282 5.59 -21.80 -16.66
N LEU A 283 6.73 -21.10 -16.61
CA LEU A 283 7.18 -20.42 -15.39
C LEU A 283 6.18 -19.35 -14.93
N PHE A 284 5.86 -18.41 -15.83
CA PHE A 284 4.96 -17.31 -15.50
C PHE A 284 3.50 -17.74 -15.50
N GLY A 285 3.09 -18.71 -16.33
CA GLY A 285 1.73 -19.25 -16.30
C GLY A 285 1.40 -19.93 -14.98
N ILE A 286 2.28 -20.79 -14.46
CA ILE A 286 2.10 -21.44 -13.16
C ILE A 286 2.13 -20.41 -12.02
N PHE A 287 3.14 -19.53 -12.02
CA PHE A 287 3.26 -18.49 -10.99
C PHE A 287 2.02 -17.60 -10.94
N THR A 288 1.54 -17.12 -12.09
CA THR A 288 0.35 -16.26 -12.14
C THR A 288 -0.95 -17.01 -11.88
N ALA A 289 -1.05 -18.30 -12.22
CA ALA A 289 -2.19 -19.14 -11.83
C ALA A 289 -2.31 -19.26 -10.30
N ILE A 290 -1.18 -19.54 -9.63
CA ILE A 290 -1.14 -19.62 -8.16
C ILE A 290 -1.49 -18.26 -7.55
N MET A 291 -0.86 -17.17 -8.01
CA MET A 291 -1.12 -15.82 -7.48
C MET A 291 -2.56 -15.36 -7.74
N CYS A 292 -3.15 -15.69 -8.89
CA CYS A 292 -4.55 -15.41 -9.17
C CYS A 292 -5.46 -16.19 -8.21
N GLY A 293 -5.18 -17.48 -8.00
CA GLY A 293 -5.94 -18.34 -7.09
C GLY A 293 -5.88 -17.88 -5.64
N THR A 294 -4.69 -17.51 -5.15
CA THR A 294 -4.53 -16.99 -3.79
C THR A 294 -5.25 -15.66 -3.60
N GLN A 295 -5.19 -14.74 -4.57
CA GLN A 295 -5.92 -13.47 -4.46
C GLN A 295 -7.43 -13.64 -4.51
N VAL A 296 -7.94 -14.52 -5.36
CA VAL A 296 -9.38 -14.82 -5.38
C VAL A 296 -9.80 -15.45 -4.05
N SER A 297 -9.01 -16.38 -3.50
CA SER A 297 -9.25 -16.99 -2.19
C SER A 297 -9.23 -15.95 -1.06
N ALA A 298 -8.24 -15.07 -1.04
CA ALA A 298 -8.09 -13.95 -0.11
C ALA A 298 -9.30 -13.00 -0.15
N ILE A 299 -9.79 -12.67 -1.35
CA ILE A 299 -11.01 -11.86 -1.51
C ILE A 299 -12.22 -12.61 -0.96
N CYS A 300 -12.38 -13.90 -1.29
CA CYS A 300 -13.53 -14.70 -0.84
C CYS A 300 -13.56 -14.92 0.67
N SER A 301 -12.40 -15.02 1.32
CA SER A 301 -12.24 -15.14 2.78
C SER A 301 -12.23 -13.78 3.50
N ASP A 302 -12.22 -12.67 2.76
CA ASP A 302 -12.02 -11.30 3.26
C ASP A 302 -10.75 -11.14 4.11
N GLU A 303 -9.68 -11.82 3.71
CA GLU A 303 -8.40 -11.86 4.41
C GLU A 303 -7.28 -11.33 3.50
N THR A 304 -6.35 -10.53 4.03
CA THR A 304 -5.14 -10.13 3.29
C THR A 304 -4.00 -11.10 3.54
N GLY A 305 -2.99 -11.14 2.67
CA GLY A 305 -1.79 -11.94 2.89
C GLY A 305 -1.07 -11.60 4.21
N ILE A 306 -1.13 -10.34 4.67
CA ILE A 306 -0.57 -9.94 5.97
C ILE A 306 -1.38 -10.52 7.14
N GLU A 307 -2.70 -10.50 7.05
CA GLU A 307 -3.60 -11.07 8.06
C GLU A 307 -3.39 -12.58 8.17
N SER A 308 -3.30 -13.26 7.03
CA SER A 308 -3.05 -14.71 6.97
C SER A 308 -1.71 -15.10 7.59
N LEU A 309 -0.65 -14.34 7.30
CA LEU A 309 0.68 -14.58 7.90
C LEU A 309 0.71 -14.28 9.41
N LYS A 310 -0.20 -13.45 9.92
CA LYS A 310 -0.28 -13.08 11.33
C LYS A 310 -1.29 -13.88 12.13
N ASN A 311 -2.08 -14.75 11.49
CA ASN A 311 -3.24 -15.41 12.08
C ASN A 311 -4.14 -14.40 12.83
N ASP A 312 -4.42 -13.26 12.19
CA ASP A 312 -5.22 -12.19 12.77
C ASP A 312 -6.71 -12.38 12.41
N ASP A 313 -7.48 -12.99 13.33
CA ASP A 313 -8.94 -13.18 13.21
C ASP A 313 -9.74 -12.10 13.94
N SER A 314 -9.14 -10.93 14.21
CA SER A 314 -9.79 -9.89 15.02
C SER A 314 -10.95 -9.16 14.32
N HIS A 315 -11.07 -9.23 12.98
CA HIS A 315 -12.14 -8.56 12.24
C HIS A 315 -13.29 -9.49 11.85
N GLN A 316 -14.49 -8.91 11.78
CA GLN A 316 -15.67 -9.63 11.29
C GLN A 316 -15.56 -9.85 9.77
N LYS A 317 -15.40 -11.12 9.36
CA LYS A 317 -15.26 -11.50 7.95
C LYS A 317 -16.58 -11.25 7.19
N LYS A 318 -16.51 -10.55 6.07
CA LYS A 318 -17.66 -10.36 5.17
C LYS A 318 -18.00 -11.68 4.46
N GLY A 319 -19.27 -11.87 4.12
CA GLY A 319 -19.68 -12.99 3.26
C GLY A 319 -19.03 -12.91 1.88
N TYR A 320 -18.70 -14.06 1.28
CA TYR A 320 -17.94 -14.17 0.02
C TYR A 320 -18.44 -13.23 -1.09
N TRP A 321 -19.76 -13.16 -1.31
CA TRP A 321 -20.37 -12.33 -2.33
C TRP A 321 -20.20 -10.84 -2.06
N LEU A 322 -20.24 -10.44 -0.79
CA LEU A 322 -20.08 -9.05 -0.40
C LEU A 322 -18.63 -8.59 -0.62
N SER A 323 -17.66 -9.46 -0.34
CA SER A 323 -16.24 -9.19 -0.61
C SER A 323 -15.95 -9.08 -2.09
N LEU A 324 -16.50 -9.98 -2.92
CA LEU A 324 -16.37 -9.89 -4.37
C LEU A 324 -17.01 -8.62 -4.92
N LYS A 325 -18.20 -8.24 -4.45
CA LYS A 325 -18.86 -6.97 -4.83
C LYS A 325 -18.05 -5.76 -4.39
N ALA A 326 -17.40 -5.81 -3.23
CA ALA A 326 -16.52 -4.75 -2.76
C ALA A 326 -15.31 -4.58 -3.70
N THR A 327 -14.65 -5.69 -4.09
CA THR A 327 -13.44 -5.62 -4.93
C THR A 327 -13.75 -5.34 -6.40
N PHE A 328 -14.75 -5.98 -6.99
CA PHE A 328 -15.02 -5.90 -8.44
C PHE A 328 -16.15 -4.94 -8.82
N GLY A 329 -16.98 -4.52 -7.86
CA GLY A 329 -18.08 -3.58 -8.01
C GLY A 329 -19.47 -4.24 -8.05
N HIS A 330 -20.52 -3.43 -7.92
CA HIS A 330 -21.92 -3.87 -7.99
C HIS A 330 -22.72 -3.05 -9.02
N PRO A 331 -23.69 -3.66 -9.75
CA PRO A 331 -24.00 -5.09 -9.82
C PRO A 331 -22.93 -5.90 -10.56
N PHE A 332 -23.03 -7.24 -10.48
CA PHE A 332 -22.22 -8.14 -11.31
C PHE A 332 -22.44 -7.82 -12.79
N SER A 333 -21.36 -7.66 -13.55
CA SER A 333 -21.41 -7.30 -14.97
C SER A 333 -20.06 -7.56 -15.65
N TRP A 334 -20.01 -7.47 -16.98
CA TRP A 334 -18.77 -7.55 -17.78
C TRP A 334 -17.64 -6.60 -17.33
N LYS A 335 -17.99 -5.53 -16.60
CA LYS A 335 -17.03 -4.61 -15.98
C LYS A 335 -16.10 -5.31 -14.98
N TRP A 336 -16.51 -6.43 -14.38
CA TRP A 336 -15.67 -7.20 -13.47
C TRP A 336 -14.36 -7.65 -14.13
N PHE A 337 -14.45 -7.97 -15.42
CA PHE A 337 -13.32 -8.41 -16.25
C PHE A 337 -12.64 -7.24 -16.99
N SER A 338 -13.11 -6.01 -16.85
CA SER A 338 -12.55 -4.87 -17.58
C SER A 338 -11.62 -4.02 -16.70
N PRO A 339 -10.34 -3.82 -17.08
CA PRO A 339 -9.42 -2.92 -16.38
C PRO A 339 -9.78 -1.44 -16.59
N PHE A 340 -10.66 -1.13 -17.53
CA PHE A 340 -11.12 0.22 -17.81
C PHE A 340 -12.25 0.68 -16.87
N SER A 341 -12.71 -0.21 -15.99
CA SER A 341 -13.75 0.10 -15.03
C SER A 341 -13.21 0.08 -13.61
N THR A 342 -13.23 1.24 -12.96
CA THR A 342 -12.97 1.33 -11.52
C THR A 342 -14.26 0.96 -10.78
N PRO A 343 -14.24 0.05 -9.79
CA PRO A 343 -15.38 -0.16 -8.92
C PRO A 343 -15.77 1.18 -8.30
N LYS A 344 -17.05 1.55 -8.38
CA LYS A 344 -17.57 2.61 -7.53
C LYS A 344 -17.62 2.03 -6.13
N PHE A 345 -16.51 2.06 -5.42
CA PHE A 345 -16.57 2.02 -3.97
C PHE A 345 -17.54 3.13 -3.60
N ALA A 346 -18.51 2.83 -2.72
CA ALA A 346 -19.00 3.89 -1.88
C ALA A 346 -17.73 4.41 -1.21
N TYR A 347 -17.17 5.50 -1.74
CA TYR A 347 -16.25 6.34 -1.01
C TYR A 347 -17.05 6.62 0.25
N SER A 348 -16.77 5.87 1.31
CA SER A 348 -17.04 6.35 2.64
C SER A 348 -16.42 7.72 2.60
N LYS A 349 -17.25 8.77 2.59
CA LYS A 349 -16.86 10.19 2.61
C LYS A 349 -16.11 10.55 3.89
N SER A 350 -15.59 9.54 4.56
CA SER A 350 -15.11 9.51 5.90
C SER A 350 -13.81 8.74 5.82
N TYR A 351 -12.71 9.45 5.57
CA TYR A 351 -11.35 9.00 5.85
C TYR A 351 -11.12 8.62 7.35
N LEU A 352 -12.20 8.50 8.12
CA LEU A 352 -12.32 8.48 9.56
C LEU A 352 -13.39 7.48 10.08
N HIS A 353 -14.11 6.76 9.23
CA HIS A 353 -15.07 5.77 9.71
C HIS A 353 -14.71 4.36 9.21
N CYS A 354 -13.97 3.63 10.05
CA CYS A 354 -14.25 2.23 10.28
C CYS A 354 -15.37 2.20 11.34
N VAL A 355 -16.50 1.59 11.01
CA VAL A 355 -17.40 1.00 12.01
C VAL A 355 -17.16 -0.49 11.96
#